data_AF-A0A938ZT48-F1
#
_entry.id   AF-A0A938ZT48-F1
#
_cell.length_a   1.000
_cell.length_b   1.000
_cell.length_c   1.000
_cell.angle_alpha   90.00
_cell.angle_beta   90.00
_cell.angle_gamma   90.00
#
_symmetry.space_group_name_H-M   'P 1'
#
loop_
_entity.id
_entity.type
_entity.pdbx_description
1 polymer ?
#
loop_
_entity_poly.entity_id
_entity_poly.type
_entity_poly.pdbx_seq_one_letter_code
_entity_poly.pdbx_strand_id
1 'polypeptide(L)'
;MESARSPNDVYLQYIQQLIPSVDTDTLSKIALILAKTSWDNPNSSVDWNNLAVVALIEAEQCNDNLVMRSVYLEIAFEALNNGFNIDRHPICSAHITLIHSMIGEISTATKIAFNTFINTLQSAYTNYDNHSSFLIYIFENQKNISGNYQKSFKTILRSDNSYQQALFLLSEIICRSQIAFYTTASRRMLHLVDRVLENSVNVSLKLGISSLIYGEPEGILYLHQSIKLVPDYAPTLHALYLAYRDLNQIEVAGYWQEVSRKFYQSNSSSPEWHWTKLPKDGLFTYVPFEGDLIMAVEPSLRSIVTSVLITEQDWFEKEMEFWRNSIKPGMTVIDVGANVGVYTFSAALKVGSQGRVLAVEPFSGCVRCLQETSRINQFSWVNVCAGAASDRNGTVKLLLHPASELNQVISSDAAENMPSDAFEEVTCFTLDSLIEQENIEKVDFLKIDAEGHEMAVLVGSQKLLTQFAPVILYENISDSQVSNIEVEQYLRNIGYKLFYYQAYTQKLILVNSTSDFNEQLNFIALPLQKDYD
;
A
#
# COMPACT_ATOMS: atom_id res chain seq x y z
N MET A 1 -3.11 -33.15 -20.70
CA MET A 1 -4.45 -32.53 -20.59
C MET A 1 -4.92 -32.81 -19.18
N GLU A 2 -4.62 -31.92 -18.25
CA GLU A 2 -5.32 -31.93 -16.95
C GLU A 2 -6.81 -31.74 -17.25
N SER A 3 -7.68 -32.57 -16.67
CA SER A 3 -9.12 -32.38 -16.79
C SER A 3 -9.46 -31.00 -16.24
N ALA A 4 -10.10 -30.14 -17.03
CA ALA A 4 -10.61 -28.86 -16.56
C ALA A 4 -11.43 -29.09 -15.28
N ARG A 5 -11.05 -28.44 -14.18
CA ARG A 5 -11.77 -28.58 -12.91
C ARG A 5 -13.18 -28.03 -13.09
N SER A 6 -14.17 -28.68 -12.47
CA SER A 6 -15.53 -28.13 -12.48
C SER A 6 -15.54 -26.79 -11.74
N PRO A 7 -16.29 -25.77 -12.22
CA PRO A 7 -16.49 -24.52 -11.47
C PRO A 7 -16.93 -24.73 -10.02
N ASN A 8 -17.68 -25.81 -9.76
CA ASN A 8 -18.11 -26.21 -8.42
C ASN A 8 -16.92 -26.61 -7.54
N ASP A 9 -16.00 -27.41 -8.07
CA ASP A 9 -14.82 -27.87 -7.33
C ASP A 9 -13.89 -26.70 -7.03
N VAL A 10 -13.72 -25.79 -7.99
CA VAL A 10 -12.90 -24.57 -7.85
C VAL A 10 -13.42 -23.71 -6.69
N TYR A 11 -14.73 -23.43 -6.66
CA TYR A 11 -15.30 -22.60 -5.61
C TYR A 11 -15.29 -23.28 -4.23
N LEU A 12 -15.58 -24.58 -4.17
CA LEU A 12 -15.55 -25.31 -2.90
C LEU A 12 -14.14 -25.40 -2.31
N GLN A 13 -13.12 -25.59 -3.14
CA GLN A 13 -11.72 -25.55 -2.71
C GLN A 13 -11.33 -24.18 -2.17
N TYR A 14 -11.71 -23.10 -2.87
CA TYR A 14 -11.48 -21.73 -2.42
C TYR A 14 -12.10 -21.46 -1.04
N ILE A 15 -13.36 -21.85 -0.84
CA ILE A 15 -14.05 -21.69 0.44
C ILE A 15 -13.37 -22.50 1.56
N GLN A 16 -12.94 -23.74 1.29
CA GLN A 16 -12.25 -24.57 2.27
C GLN A 16 -10.88 -23.99 2.67
N GLN A 17 -10.17 -23.37 1.74
CA GLN A 17 -8.89 -22.70 2.02
C GLN A 17 -9.08 -21.48 2.90
N LEU A 18 -10.02 -20.60 2.56
CA LEU A 18 -10.26 -19.36 3.31
C LEU A 18 -10.92 -19.58 4.66
N ILE A 19 -11.86 -20.52 4.73
CA ILE A 19 -12.61 -20.82 5.93
C ILE A 19 -12.62 -22.35 6.14
N PRO A 20 -11.62 -22.93 6.81
CA PRO A 20 -11.57 -24.37 7.05
C PRO A 20 -12.76 -24.92 7.87
N SER A 21 -13.46 -24.05 8.60
CA SER A 21 -14.63 -24.36 9.43
C SER A 21 -15.88 -23.55 9.01
N VAL A 22 -16.36 -23.76 7.78
CA VAL A 22 -17.68 -23.28 7.35
C VAL A 22 -18.77 -24.14 7.96
N ASP A 23 -19.84 -23.52 8.46
CA ASP A 23 -21.01 -24.23 8.96
C ASP A 23 -21.84 -24.88 7.84
N THR A 24 -22.61 -25.90 8.20
CA THR A 24 -23.41 -26.69 7.26
C THR A 24 -24.49 -25.88 6.54
N ASP A 25 -25.07 -24.86 7.18
CA ASP A 25 -26.09 -24.00 6.56
C ASP A 25 -25.49 -23.19 5.41
N THR A 26 -24.36 -22.54 5.66
CA THR A 26 -23.62 -21.77 4.64
C THR A 26 -23.16 -22.66 3.49
N LEU A 27 -22.63 -23.86 3.77
CA LEU A 27 -22.27 -24.82 2.71
C LEU A 27 -23.48 -25.28 1.89
N SER A 28 -24.63 -25.50 2.54
CA SER A 28 -25.86 -25.89 1.86
C SER A 28 -26.38 -24.78 0.93
N LYS A 29 -26.28 -23.52 1.37
CA LYS A 29 -26.59 -22.34 0.53
C LYS A 29 -25.66 -22.28 -0.68
N ILE A 30 -24.34 -22.41 -0.47
CA ILE A 30 -23.36 -22.41 -1.58
C ILE A 30 -23.65 -23.53 -2.58
N ALA A 31 -23.89 -24.76 -2.10
CA ALA A 31 -24.21 -25.90 -2.96
C ALA A 31 -25.47 -25.65 -3.80
N LEU A 32 -26.48 -24.98 -3.24
CA LEU A 32 -27.69 -24.60 -3.98
C LEU A 32 -27.42 -23.54 -5.06
N ILE A 33 -26.55 -22.56 -4.78
CA ILE A 33 -26.14 -21.54 -5.76
C ILE A 33 -25.40 -22.23 -6.92
N LEU A 34 -24.42 -23.07 -6.61
CA LEU A 34 -23.63 -23.81 -7.59
C LEU A 34 -24.51 -24.69 -8.48
N ALA A 35 -25.49 -25.39 -7.90
CA ALA A 35 -26.41 -26.27 -8.65
C ALA A 35 -27.40 -25.51 -9.54
N LYS A 36 -27.75 -24.27 -9.19
CA LYS A 36 -28.68 -23.43 -9.97
C LYS A 36 -28.00 -22.58 -11.03
N THR A 37 -26.68 -22.39 -10.94
CA THR A 37 -25.92 -21.54 -11.86
C THR A 37 -25.87 -22.16 -13.25
N SER A 38 -26.28 -21.39 -14.26
CA SER A 38 -26.15 -21.75 -15.68
C SER A 38 -24.75 -21.41 -16.19
N TRP A 39 -23.79 -22.31 -15.98
CA TRP A 39 -22.38 -22.09 -16.32
C TRP A 39 -22.12 -21.99 -17.83
N ASP A 40 -22.74 -22.85 -18.64
CA ASP A 40 -22.48 -22.91 -20.08
C ASP A 40 -23.27 -21.86 -20.88
N ASN A 41 -24.41 -21.40 -20.34
CA ASN A 41 -25.29 -20.42 -20.99
C ASN A 41 -25.82 -19.42 -19.94
N PRO A 42 -24.96 -18.55 -19.39
CA PRO A 42 -25.35 -17.58 -18.38
C PRO A 42 -26.39 -16.60 -18.93
N ASN A 43 -27.50 -16.42 -18.22
CA ASN A 43 -28.61 -15.57 -18.68
C ASN A 43 -29.15 -14.62 -17.60
N SER A 44 -28.59 -14.68 -16.40
CA SER A 44 -28.94 -13.83 -15.26
C SER A 44 -27.70 -13.14 -14.70
N SER A 45 -27.90 -12.04 -13.97
CA SER A 45 -26.80 -11.37 -13.25
C SER A 45 -26.08 -12.31 -12.27
N VAL A 46 -26.81 -13.26 -11.68
CA VAL A 46 -26.27 -14.31 -10.80
C VAL A 46 -25.32 -15.23 -11.56
N ASP A 47 -25.72 -15.75 -12.72
CA ASP A 47 -24.88 -16.67 -13.49
C ASP A 47 -23.58 -15.99 -13.94
N TRP A 48 -23.71 -14.77 -14.47
CA TRP A 48 -22.58 -13.97 -14.93
C TRP A 48 -21.62 -13.62 -13.80
N ASN A 49 -22.14 -13.23 -12.63
CA ASN A 49 -21.31 -13.00 -11.46
C ASN A 49 -20.59 -14.27 -11.01
N ASN A 50 -21.29 -15.40 -10.96
CA ASN A 50 -20.71 -16.66 -10.48
C ASN A 50 -19.60 -17.16 -11.41
N LEU A 51 -19.78 -16.98 -12.73
CA LEU A 51 -18.73 -17.21 -13.73
C LEU A 51 -17.52 -16.31 -13.48
N ALA A 52 -17.75 -15.02 -13.23
CA ALA A 52 -16.67 -14.09 -12.93
C ALA A 52 -15.92 -14.44 -11.65
N VAL A 53 -16.62 -14.85 -10.60
CA VAL A 53 -16.02 -15.28 -9.32
C VAL A 53 -15.11 -16.48 -9.52
N VAL A 54 -15.54 -17.48 -10.29
CA VAL A 54 -14.68 -18.64 -10.61
C VAL A 54 -13.47 -18.20 -11.44
N ALA A 55 -13.65 -17.32 -12.41
CA ALA A 55 -12.53 -16.78 -13.19
C ALA A 55 -11.54 -15.99 -12.31
N LEU A 56 -11.99 -15.23 -11.32
CA LEU A 56 -11.12 -14.52 -10.37
C LEU A 56 -10.31 -15.49 -9.49
N ILE A 57 -10.93 -16.59 -9.05
CA ILE A 57 -10.23 -17.64 -8.28
C ILE A 57 -9.16 -18.32 -9.15
N GLU A 58 -9.48 -18.62 -10.41
CA GLU A 58 -8.52 -19.20 -11.37
C GLU A 58 -7.38 -18.22 -11.69
N ALA A 59 -7.68 -16.91 -11.81
CA ALA A 59 -6.67 -15.88 -11.99
C ALA A 59 -5.67 -15.85 -10.82
N GLU A 60 -6.17 -15.95 -9.58
CA GLU A 60 -5.35 -16.01 -8.37
C GLU A 60 -4.48 -17.27 -8.31
N GLN A 61 -4.98 -18.42 -8.80
CA GLN A 61 -4.22 -19.67 -8.85
C GLN A 61 -3.12 -19.66 -9.93
N CYS A 62 -3.15 -18.72 -10.88
CA CYS A 62 -2.14 -18.55 -11.92
C CYS A 62 -0.87 -17.81 -11.41
N ASN A 63 -0.21 -18.35 -10.38
CA ASN A 63 0.99 -17.72 -9.79
C ASN A 63 2.17 -17.63 -10.76
N ASP A 64 2.41 -18.66 -11.58
CA ASP A 64 3.55 -18.73 -12.49
C ASP A 64 3.21 -18.37 -13.95
N ASN A 65 1.93 -18.05 -14.23
CA ASN A 65 1.46 -17.74 -15.58
C ASN A 65 0.65 -16.44 -15.61
N LEU A 66 1.36 -15.31 -15.60
CA LEU A 66 0.79 -13.97 -15.61
C LEU A 66 -0.07 -13.68 -16.86
N VAL A 67 0.22 -14.35 -17.98
CA VAL A 67 -0.58 -14.26 -19.20
C VAL A 67 -1.97 -14.85 -18.94
N MET A 68 -2.03 -16.07 -18.40
CA MET A 68 -3.30 -16.71 -18.05
C MET A 68 -4.05 -15.96 -16.94
N ARG A 69 -3.34 -15.41 -15.94
CA ARG A 69 -3.94 -14.52 -14.93
C ARG A 69 -4.67 -13.35 -15.59
N SER A 70 -4.03 -12.70 -16.57
CA SER A 70 -4.62 -11.57 -17.30
C SER A 70 -5.87 -11.98 -18.08
N VAL A 71 -5.81 -13.13 -18.75
CA VAL A 71 -6.96 -13.68 -19.52
C VAL A 71 -8.15 -13.95 -18.60
N TYR A 72 -7.92 -14.58 -17.44
CA TYR A 72 -9.00 -14.84 -16.49
C TYR A 72 -9.58 -13.56 -15.89
N LEU A 73 -8.75 -12.55 -15.64
CA LEU A 73 -9.22 -11.24 -15.18
C LEU A 73 -10.10 -10.54 -16.23
N GLU A 74 -9.73 -10.61 -17.51
CA GLU A 74 -10.53 -10.10 -18.62
C GLU A 74 -11.88 -10.83 -18.72
N ILE A 75 -11.87 -12.17 -18.64
CA ILE A 75 -13.09 -12.99 -18.60
C ILE A 75 -13.99 -12.57 -17.44
N ALA A 76 -13.42 -12.40 -16.24
CA ALA A 76 -14.18 -11.97 -15.07
C ALA A 76 -14.79 -10.58 -15.27
N PHE A 77 -14.01 -9.64 -15.79
CA PHE A 77 -14.48 -8.27 -16.02
C PHE A 77 -15.60 -8.21 -17.07
N GLU A 78 -15.47 -8.92 -18.18
CA GLU A 78 -16.50 -9.01 -19.22
C GLU A 78 -17.79 -9.65 -18.66
N ALA A 79 -17.64 -10.76 -17.93
CA ALA A 79 -18.77 -11.44 -17.30
C ALA A 79 -19.52 -10.53 -16.32
N LEU A 80 -18.80 -9.81 -15.45
CA LEU A 80 -19.44 -8.87 -14.52
C LEU A 80 -20.17 -7.73 -15.24
N ASN A 81 -19.61 -7.21 -16.33
CA ASN A 81 -20.28 -6.18 -17.13
C ASN A 81 -21.55 -6.72 -17.79
N ASN A 82 -21.51 -7.94 -18.34
CA ASN A 82 -22.70 -8.60 -18.89
C ASN A 82 -23.78 -8.79 -17.81
N GLY A 83 -23.39 -9.27 -16.63
CA GLY A 83 -24.31 -9.40 -15.48
C GLY A 83 -24.89 -8.06 -15.04
N PHE A 84 -24.05 -7.03 -14.92
CA PHE A 84 -24.49 -5.68 -14.53
C PHE A 84 -25.45 -5.06 -15.55
N ASN A 85 -25.28 -5.33 -16.84
CA ASN A 85 -26.16 -4.77 -17.89
C ASN A 85 -27.57 -5.37 -17.90
N ILE A 86 -27.80 -6.54 -17.28
CA ILE A 86 -29.11 -7.18 -17.22
C ILE A 86 -30.07 -6.43 -16.29
N ASP A 87 -29.64 -6.17 -15.06
CA ASP A 87 -30.50 -5.65 -13.99
C ASP A 87 -29.82 -4.60 -13.08
N ARG A 88 -28.56 -4.27 -13.35
CA ARG A 88 -27.71 -3.38 -12.53
C ARG A 88 -27.56 -3.85 -11.09
N HIS A 89 -27.54 -5.17 -10.87
CA HIS A 89 -27.39 -5.72 -9.52
C HIS A 89 -26.06 -5.26 -8.88
N PRO A 90 -26.08 -4.78 -7.62
CA PRO A 90 -24.92 -4.13 -7.00
C PRO A 90 -23.74 -5.07 -6.72
N ILE A 91 -23.97 -6.39 -6.61
CA ILE A 91 -22.87 -7.37 -6.45
C ILE A 91 -21.93 -7.36 -7.65
N CYS A 92 -22.45 -7.24 -8.88
CA CYS A 92 -21.60 -7.15 -10.06
C CYS A 92 -20.71 -5.90 -9.98
N SER A 93 -21.29 -4.76 -9.59
CA SER A 93 -20.55 -3.51 -9.36
C SER A 93 -19.52 -3.62 -8.23
N ALA A 94 -19.82 -4.39 -7.18
CA ALA A 94 -18.89 -4.65 -6.09
C ALA A 94 -17.66 -5.44 -6.57
N HIS A 95 -17.83 -6.53 -7.32
CA HIS A 95 -16.69 -7.26 -7.89
C HIS A 95 -15.95 -6.45 -8.98
N ILE A 96 -16.64 -5.61 -9.76
CA ILE A 96 -15.99 -4.65 -10.68
C ILE A 96 -15.09 -3.67 -9.90
N THR A 97 -15.60 -3.14 -8.79
CA THR A 97 -14.83 -2.28 -7.89
C THR A 97 -13.57 -3.00 -7.38
N LEU A 98 -13.71 -4.27 -7.00
CA LEU A 98 -12.59 -5.10 -6.57
C LEU A 98 -11.53 -5.26 -7.67
N ILE A 99 -11.93 -5.55 -8.91
CA ILE A 99 -11.01 -5.65 -10.05
C ILE A 99 -10.25 -4.35 -10.27
N HIS A 100 -10.94 -3.21 -10.33
CA HIS A 100 -10.28 -1.89 -10.47
C HIS A 100 -9.31 -1.62 -9.32
N SER A 101 -9.67 -1.99 -8.09
CA SER A 101 -8.75 -1.88 -6.96
C SER A 101 -7.52 -2.78 -7.10
N MET A 102 -7.68 -4.01 -7.59
CA MET A 102 -6.57 -4.97 -7.76
C MET A 102 -5.58 -4.49 -8.82
N ILE A 103 -6.05 -3.91 -9.92
CA ILE A 103 -5.20 -3.38 -10.99
C ILE A 103 -4.66 -1.97 -10.71
N GLY A 104 -4.95 -1.39 -9.53
CA GLY A 104 -4.43 -0.09 -9.11
C GLY A 104 -5.18 1.12 -9.68
N GLU A 105 -6.37 0.94 -10.25
CA GLU A 105 -7.25 2.02 -10.73
C GLU A 105 -8.09 2.59 -9.57
N ILE A 106 -7.42 3.13 -8.55
CA ILE A 106 -8.04 3.53 -7.27
C ILE A 106 -9.12 4.61 -7.45
N SER A 107 -8.92 5.59 -8.33
CA SER A 107 -9.92 6.65 -8.60
C SER A 107 -11.23 6.07 -9.16
N THR A 108 -11.12 5.19 -10.17
CA THR A 108 -12.26 4.49 -10.76
C THR A 108 -12.95 3.61 -9.73
N ALA A 109 -12.18 2.81 -8.98
CA ALA A 109 -12.71 1.95 -7.93
C ALA A 109 -13.46 2.75 -6.87
N THR A 110 -12.89 3.86 -6.40
CA THR A 110 -13.49 4.77 -5.40
C THR A 110 -14.84 5.31 -5.88
N LYS A 111 -14.91 5.77 -7.13
CA LYS A 111 -16.15 6.31 -7.73
C LYS A 111 -17.24 5.25 -7.84
N ILE A 112 -16.91 4.05 -8.31
CA ILE A 112 -17.86 2.94 -8.43
C ILE A 112 -18.32 2.50 -7.04
N ALA A 113 -17.39 2.33 -6.09
CA ALA A 113 -17.67 1.92 -4.72
C ALA A 113 -18.66 2.87 -4.06
N PHE A 114 -18.37 4.18 -4.07
CA PHE A 114 -19.21 5.19 -3.42
C PHE A 114 -20.62 5.22 -4.01
N ASN A 115 -20.74 5.27 -5.34
CA ASN A 115 -22.03 5.30 -6.02
C ASN A 115 -22.85 4.03 -5.75
N THR A 116 -22.20 2.87 -5.84
CA THR A 116 -22.86 1.57 -5.59
C THR A 116 -23.32 1.47 -4.14
N PHE A 117 -22.47 1.86 -3.20
CA PHE A 117 -22.78 1.82 -1.77
C PHE A 117 -24.03 2.65 -1.46
N ILE A 118 -24.07 3.92 -1.88
CA ILE A 118 -25.21 4.81 -1.62
C ILE A 118 -26.50 4.29 -2.24
N ASN A 119 -26.45 3.81 -3.48
CA ASN A 119 -27.64 3.31 -4.18
C ASN A 119 -28.15 1.97 -3.63
N THR A 120 -27.32 1.22 -2.90
CA THR A 120 -27.66 -0.09 -2.34
C THR A 120 -28.28 0.02 -0.94
N LEU A 121 -27.98 1.08 -0.18
CA LEU A 121 -28.38 1.25 1.22
C LEU A 121 -29.87 1.02 1.46
N GLN A 122 -30.74 1.69 0.71
CA GLN A 122 -32.19 1.56 0.92
C GLN A 122 -32.65 0.10 0.74
N SER A 123 -32.31 -0.50 -0.40
CA SER A 123 -32.72 -1.87 -0.74
C SER A 123 -32.22 -2.91 0.26
N ALA A 124 -31.02 -2.73 0.80
CA ALA A 124 -30.47 -3.65 1.79
C ALA A 124 -31.29 -3.74 3.09
N TYR A 125 -31.97 -2.65 3.49
CA TYR A 125 -32.75 -2.58 4.74
C TYR A 125 -34.26 -2.65 4.54
N THR A 126 -34.77 -2.38 3.33
CA THR A 126 -36.22 -2.40 3.06
C THR A 126 -36.69 -3.63 2.31
N ASN A 127 -35.80 -4.32 1.58
CA ASN A 127 -36.15 -5.42 0.72
C ASN A 127 -35.94 -6.75 1.46
N TYR A 128 -37.03 -7.32 1.98
CA TYR A 128 -37.04 -8.63 2.62
C TYR A 128 -37.23 -9.78 1.61
N ASP A 129 -37.24 -9.48 0.32
CA ASP A 129 -37.50 -10.46 -0.72
C ASP A 129 -36.33 -11.43 -0.89
N ASN A 130 -36.73 -12.70 -1.00
CA ASN A 130 -35.89 -13.89 -0.92
C ASN A 130 -35.36 -14.26 -2.30
N HIS A 131 -34.39 -13.50 -2.84
CA HIS A 131 -33.84 -13.81 -4.17
C HIS A 131 -32.31 -13.80 -4.24
N SER A 132 -31.80 -14.95 -4.66
CA SER A 132 -30.47 -15.26 -5.19
C SER A 132 -29.28 -14.77 -4.35
N SER A 133 -28.74 -15.66 -3.50
CA SER A 133 -27.38 -15.50 -3.01
C SER A 133 -26.39 -15.66 -4.16
N PHE A 134 -25.42 -14.78 -4.25
CA PHE A 134 -24.37 -14.82 -5.25
C PHE A 134 -23.15 -15.51 -4.67
N LEU A 135 -22.33 -16.12 -5.53
CA LEU A 135 -20.97 -16.47 -5.14
C LEU A 135 -20.18 -15.18 -4.92
N ILE A 136 -19.30 -15.19 -3.93
CA ILE A 136 -18.46 -14.05 -3.58
C ILE A 136 -17.00 -14.43 -3.71
N TYR A 137 -16.23 -13.51 -4.30
CA TYR A 137 -14.78 -13.50 -4.31
C TYR A 137 -14.28 -12.29 -3.50
N ILE A 138 -13.24 -12.51 -2.71
CA ILE A 138 -12.47 -11.46 -2.05
C ILE A 138 -10.99 -11.71 -2.34
N PHE A 139 -10.29 -10.66 -2.76
CA PHE A 139 -8.85 -10.72 -3.03
C PHE A 139 -8.05 -10.75 -1.71
N GLU A 140 -7.06 -11.63 -1.65
CA GLU A 140 -6.12 -11.75 -0.55
C GLU A 140 -4.75 -11.21 -0.97
N ASN A 141 -4.24 -10.22 -0.24
CA ASN A 141 -2.82 -9.89 -0.28
C ASN A 141 -2.14 -10.80 0.76
N GLN A 142 -1.25 -11.70 0.33
CA GLN A 142 -0.82 -12.96 1.01
C GLN A 142 -0.18 -12.86 2.41
N LYS A 143 -0.34 -11.76 3.16
CA LYS A 143 0.28 -11.57 4.47
C LYS A 143 -0.80 -11.37 5.54
N ASN A 144 -0.92 -12.39 6.39
CA ASN A 144 -1.70 -12.44 7.63
C ASN A 144 -3.23 -12.61 7.49
N ILE A 145 -3.64 -13.87 7.39
CA ILE A 145 -5.00 -14.32 7.77
C ILE A 145 -5.18 -14.09 9.28
N SER A 146 -5.55 -12.87 9.67
CA SER A 146 -6.06 -12.64 11.02
C SER A 146 -7.43 -13.33 11.16
N GLY A 147 -7.79 -13.85 12.34
CA GLY A 147 -9.10 -14.46 12.58
C GLY A 147 -10.29 -13.54 12.27
N ASN A 148 -10.06 -12.22 12.20
CA ASN A 148 -11.05 -11.22 11.80
C ASN A 148 -11.47 -11.35 10.33
N TYR A 149 -10.56 -11.77 9.43
CA TYR A 149 -10.85 -12.00 8.01
C TYR A 149 -11.99 -13.00 7.84
N GLN A 150 -11.87 -14.16 8.50
CA GLN A 150 -12.82 -15.25 8.39
C GLN A 150 -14.19 -14.82 8.93
N LYS A 151 -14.21 -13.97 9.95
CA LYS A 151 -15.44 -13.44 10.53
C LYS A 151 -16.19 -12.56 9.53
N SER A 152 -15.51 -11.59 8.91
CA SER A 152 -16.09 -10.72 7.89
C SER A 152 -16.62 -11.50 6.69
N PHE A 153 -15.84 -12.45 6.18
CA PHE A 153 -16.28 -13.24 5.03
C PHE A 153 -17.47 -14.14 5.37
N LYS A 154 -17.50 -14.75 6.56
CA LYS A 154 -18.68 -15.46 7.08
C LYS A 154 -19.91 -14.54 7.16
N THR A 155 -19.75 -13.29 7.57
CA THR A 155 -20.86 -12.31 7.60
C THR A 155 -21.41 -12.05 6.20
N ILE A 156 -20.54 -11.89 5.19
CA ILE A 156 -20.97 -11.73 3.79
C ILE A 156 -21.75 -12.97 3.32
N LEU A 157 -21.19 -14.17 3.54
CA LEU A 157 -21.82 -15.42 3.07
C LEU A 157 -23.16 -15.74 3.77
N ARG A 158 -23.36 -15.22 4.99
CA ARG A 158 -24.57 -15.42 5.79
C ARG A 158 -25.59 -14.29 5.65
N SER A 159 -25.34 -13.29 4.81
CA SER A 159 -26.25 -12.16 4.60
C SER A 159 -27.68 -12.62 4.30
N ASP A 160 -28.67 -11.88 4.81
CA ASP A 160 -30.08 -12.23 4.69
C ASP A 160 -30.61 -12.04 3.25
N ASN A 161 -30.03 -11.09 2.50
CA ASN A 161 -30.38 -10.81 1.10
C ASN A 161 -29.17 -10.35 0.27
N SER A 162 -29.32 -10.36 -1.06
CA SER A 162 -28.24 -10.05 -2.01
C SER A 162 -27.78 -8.59 -1.97
N TYR A 163 -28.62 -7.63 -1.59
CA TYR A 163 -28.23 -6.22 -1.45
C TYR A 163 -27.38 -6.01 -0.20
N GLN A 164 -27.72 -6.68 0.91
CA GLN A 164 -26.90 -6.70 2.12
C GLN A 164 -25.56 -7.41 1.84
N GLN A 165 -25.59 -8.51 1.09
CA GLN A 165 -24.37 -9.18 0.61
C GLN A 165 -23.46 -8.22 -0.16
N ALA A 166 -24.03 -7.41 -1.06
CA ALA A 166 -23.30 -6.40 -1.83
C ALA A 166 -22.70 -5.29 -0.94
N LEU A 167 -23.46 -4.79 0.04
CA LEU A 167 -22.96 -3.79 0.98
C LEU A 167 -21.78 -4.33 1.80
N PHE A 168 -21.90 -5.53 2.35
CA PHE A 168 -20.82 -6.14 3.12
C PHE A 168 -19.57 -6.40 2.27
N LEU A 169 -19.75 -6.86 1.02
CA LEU A 169 -18.63 -7.01 0.08
C LEU A 169 -17.96 -5.67 -0.22
N LEU A 170 -18.73 -4.63 -0.59
CA LEU A 170 -18.19 -3.29 -0.83
C LEU A 170 -17.46 -2.76 0.40
N SER A 171 -18.02 -2.93 1.59
CA SER A 171 -17.39 -2.51 2.83
C SER A 171 -16.04 -3.19 3.06
N GLU A 172 -15.94 -4.50 2.80
CA GLU A 172 -14.67 -5.22 2.89
C GLU A 172 -13.67 -4.73 1.83
N ILE A 173 -14.10 -4.52 0.58
CA ILE A 173 -13.23 -3.97 -0.47
C ILE A 173 -12.69 -2.60 -0.06
N ILE A 174 -13.55 -1.69 0.38
CA ILE A 174 -13.16 -0.34 0.83
C ILE A 174 -12.19 -0.42 2.00
N CYS A 175 -12.47 -1.27 2.99
CA CYS A 175 -11.63 -1.39 4.18
C CYS A 175 -10.24 -1.96 3.89
N ARG A 176 -10.11 -2.82 2.88
CA ARG A 176 -8.87 -3.57 2.58
C ARG A 176 -8.04 -2.99 1.45
N SER A 177 -8.69 -2.25 0.56
CA SER A 177 -8.00 -1.58 -0.53
C SER A 177 -7.38 -0.27 -0.06
N GLN A 178 -6.48 0.25 -0.89
CA GLN A 178 -5.87 1.56 -0.72
C GLN A 178 -6.88 2.71 -0.91
N ILE A 179 -8.13 2.40 -1.29
CA ILE A 179 -9.24 3.35 -1.44
C ILE A 179 -9.49 4.13 -0.14
N ALA A 180 -9.12 3.58 1.01
CA ALA A 180 -9.45 4.09 2.34
C ALA A 180 -8.58 5.23 2.89
N PHE A 181 -7.43 5.58 2.27
CA PHE A 181 -6.45 6.42 2.96
C PHE A 181 -6.13 7.77 2.33
N TYR A 182 -5.73 8.70 3.20
CA TYR A 182 -5.10 10.00 2.94
C TYR A 182 -5.94 11.06 2.23
N THR A 183 -7.21 10.78 1.90
CA THR A 183 -8.12 11.80 1.38
C THR A 183 -9.37 11.95 2.24
N THR A 184 -9.91 13.16 2.28
CA THR A 184 -11.22 13.46 2.88
C THR A 184 -12.33 12.61 2.27
N ALA A 185 -12.24 12.26 0.98
CA ALA A 185 -13.22 11.41 0.31
C ALA A 185 -13.17 9.97 0.83
N SER A 186 -11.96 9.41 0.97
CA SER A 186 -11.72 8.07 1.50
C SER A 186 -12.19 7.92 2.95
N ARG A 187 -11.94 8.93 3.80
CA ARG A 187 -12.42 8.94 5.19
C ARG A 187 -13.94 8.93 5.29
N ARG A 188 -14.64 9.64 4.40
CA ARG A 188 -16.12 9.60 4.33
C ARG A 188 -16.62 8.19 4.03
N MET A 189 -15.96 7.46 3.12
CA MET A 189 -16.29 6.06 2.85
C MET A 189 -16.05 5.18 4.07
N LEU A 190 -14.95 5.40 4.79
CA LEU A 190 -14.65 4.68 6.04
C LEU A 190 -15.73 4.87 7.11
N HIS A 191 -16.24 6.09 7.28
CA HIS A 191 -17.38 6.35 8.18
C HIS A 191 -18.66 5.63 7.73
N LEU A 192 -18.93 5.53 6.42
CA LEU A 192 -20.06 4.77 5.91
C LEU A 192 -19.89 3.27 6.19
N VAL A 193 -18.68 2.76 6.00
CA VAL A 193 -18.33 1.37 6.27
C VAL A 193 -18.51 1.03 7.76
N ASP A 194 -18.10 1.91 8.68
CA ASP A 194 -18.27 1.71 10.12
C ASP A 194 -19.75 1.55 10.54
N ARG A 195 -20.68 2.17 9.82
CA ARG A 195 -22.13 2.03 10.04
C ARG A 195 -22.71 0.70 9.54
N VAL A 196 -21.99 0.00 8.68
CA VAL A 196 -22.44 -1.25 8.07
C VAL A 196 -21.71 -2.44 8.68
N LEU A 197 -20.38 -2.36 8.83
CA LEU A 197 -19.55 -3.35 9.48
C LEU A 197 -19.31 -2.97 10.95
N GLU A 198 -20.39 -2.99 11.74
CA GLU A 198 -20.29 -2.75 13.17
C GLU A 198 -19.27 -3.69 13.81
N ASN A 199 -18.46 -3.16 14.73
CA ASN A 199 -17.46 -3.92 15.47
C ASN A 199 -16.32 -4.48 14.61
N SER A 200 -15.94 -3.80 13.53
CA SER A 200 -14.72 -4.09 12.78
C SER A 200 -13.49 -3.41 13.41
N VAL A 201 -12.58 -4.23 13.92
CA VAL A 201 -11.29 -3.80 14.50
C VAL A 201 -10.48 -2.98 13.50
N ASN A 202 -10.43 -3.44 12.24
CA ASN A 202 -9.68 -2.76 11.18
C ASN A 202 -10.30 -1.41 10.83
N VAL A 203 -11.63 -1.33 10.71
CA VAL A 203 -12.31 -0.06 10.42
C VAL A 203 -12.08 0.93 11.56
N SER A 204 -12.22 0.48 12.82
CA SER A 204 -11.96 1.32 14.00
C SER A 204 -10.50 1.79 14.09
N LEU A 205 -9.52 0.93 13.80
CA LEU A 205 -8.11 1.31 13.74
C LEU A 205 -7.87 2.38 12.66
N LYS A 206 -8.33 2.13 11.43
CA LYS A 206 -8.11 3.01 10.29
C LYS A 206 -8.82 4.36 10.46
N LEU A 207 -10.06 4.37 10.97
CA LEU A 207 -10.76 5.61 11.35
C LEU A 207 -10.03 6.37 12.45
N GLY A 208 -9.56 5.66 13.48
CA GLY A 208 -8.84 6.26 14.59
C GLY A 208 -7.57 6.98 14.15
N ILE A 209 -6.72 6.30 13.38
CA ILE A 209 -5.47 6.88 12.84
C ILE A 209 -5.79 7.99 11.83
N SER A 210 -6.70 7.76 10.90
CA SER A 210 -7.08 8.77 9.89
C SER A 210 -7.57 10.06 10.54
N SER A 211 -8.50 9.99 11.51
CA SER A 211 -8.95 11.19 12.24
C SER A 211 -7.79 11.91 12.93
N LEU A 212 -6.90 11.19 13.60
CA LEU A 212 -5.77 11.80 14.30
C LEU A 212 -4.77 12.50 13.37
N ILE A 213 -4.51 11.96 12.18
CA ILE A 213 -3.69 12.61 11.14
C ILE A 213 -4.26 13.99 10.79
N TYR A 214 -5.59 14.10 10.69
CA TYR A 214 -6.28 15.37 10.41
C TYR A 214 -6.52 16.25 11.65
N GLY A 215 -5.92 15.91 12.80
CA GLY A 215 -6.05 16.68 14.04
C GLY A 215 -7.40 16.53 14.75
N GLU A 216 -8.16 15.49 14.44
CA GLU A 216 -9.47 15.18 15.04
C GLU A 216 -9.29 14.25 16.27
N PRO A 217 -9.44 14.76 17.52
CA PRO A 217 -9.16 13.98 18.73
C PRO A 217 -10.14 12.83 18.97
N GLU A 218 -11.32 12.84 18.34
CA GLU A 218 -12.27 11.72 18.35
C GLU A 218 -11.68 10.41 17.80
N GLY A 219 -10.58 10.49 17.03
CA GLY A 219 -9.83 9.31 16.59
C GLY A 219 -9.45 8.37 17.74
N ILE A 220 -9.17 8.90 18.93
CA ILE A 220 -8.87 8.11 20.13
C ILE A 220 -10.06 7.21 20.52
N LEU A 221 -11.30 7.67 20.35
CA LEU A 221 -12.48 6.88 20.70
C LEU A 221 -12.58 5.63 19.81
N TYR A 222 -12.26 5.75 18.52
CA TYR A 222 -12.22 4.60 17.62
C TYR A 222 -11.09 3.63 17.97
N LEU A 223 -9.90 4.13 18.35
CA LEU A 223 -8.82 3.27 18.84
C LEU A 223 -9.21 2.50 20.12
N HIS A 224 -9.91 3.15 21.05
CA HIS A 224 -10.46 2.49 22.24
C HIS A 224 -11.59 1.52 21.91
N GLN A 225 -12.38 1.76 20.87
CA GLN A 225 -13.38 0.80 20.39
C GLN A 225 -12.69 -0.43 19.82
N SER A 226 -11.65 -0.26 19.02
CA SER A 226 -10.83 -1.35 18.48
C SER A 226 -10.27 -2.24 19.60
N ILE A 227 -9.69 -1.66 20.65
CA ILE A 227 -9.10 -2.44 21.75
C ILE A 227 -10.14 -3.14 22.64
N LYS A 228 -11.38 -2.62 22.72
CA LYS A 228 -12.47 -3.34 23.40
C LYS A 228 -12.88 -4.61 22.66
N LEU A 229 -12.74 -4.62 21.34
CA LEU A 229 -13.10 -5.75 20.48
C LEU A 229 -12.02 -6.83 20.50
N VAL A 230 -10.74 -6.42 20.38
CA VAL A 230 -9.58 -7.32 20.41
C VAL A 230 -8.49 -6.70 21.29
N PRO A 231 -8.44 -7.03 22.59
CA PRO A 231 -7.56 -6.38 23.57
C PRO A 231 -6.05 -6.55 23.36
N ASP A 232 -5.64 -7.53 22.58
CA ASP A 232 -4.25 -7.89 22.29
C ASP A 232 -3.84 -7.53 20.84
N TYR A 233 -4.62 -6.70 20.15
CA TYR A 233 -4.28 -6.29 18.78
C TYR A 233 -3.14 -5.26 18.78
N ALA A 234 -1.93 -5.72 18.43
CA ALA A 234 -0.70 -4.94 18.51
C ALA A 234 -0.77 -3.58 17.78
N PRO A 235 -1.28 -3.47 16.54
CA PRO A 235 -1.35 -2.18 15.85
C PRO A 235 -2.21 -1.14 16.59
N THR A 236 -3.31 -1.55 17.22
CA THR A 236 -4.17 -0.62 17.98
C THR A 236 -3.50 -0.15 19.26
N LEU A 237 -2.81 -1.04 19.97
CA LEU A 237 -2.06 -0.67 21.17
C LEU A 237 -0.92 0.30 20.85
N HIS A 238 -0.21 0.06 19.75
CA HIS A 238 0.84 0.94 19.24
C HIS A 238 0.26 2.31 18.85
N ALA A 239 -0.86 2.33 18.11
CA ALA A 239 -1.56 3.55 17.74
C ALA A 239 -2.02 4.35 18.97
N LEU A 240 -2.53 3.70 20.03
CA LEU A 240 -2.90 4.36 21.29
C LEU A 240 -1.69 5.00 21.96
N TYR A 241 -0.57 4.28 22.06
CA TYR A 241 0.69 4.84 22.58
C TYR A 241 1.09 6.11 21.83
N LEU A 242 1.10 6.07 20.49
CA LEU A 242 1.48 7.22 19.66
C LEU A 242 0.47 8.37 19.73
N ALA A 243 -0.83 8.08 19.72
CA ALA A 243 -1.89 9.09 19.82
C ALA A 243 -1.76 9.92 21.11
N TYR A 244 -1.54 9.27 22.26
CA TYR A 244 -1.35 9.99 23.52
C TYR A 244 0.00 10.72 23.57
N ARG A 245 1.02 10.22 22.88
CA ARG A 245 2.30 10.92 22.72
C ARG A 245 2.14 12.20 21.89
N ASP A 246 1.42 12.16 20.78
CA ASP A 246 1.13 13.32 19.93
C ASP A 246 0.30 14.40 20.65
N LEU A 247 -0.52 14.00 21.62
CA LEU A 247 -1.23 14.89 22.53
C LEU A 247 -0.37 15.41 23.71
N ASN A 248 0.92 15.08 23.74
CA ASN A 248 1.85 15.41 24.82
C ASN A 248 1.41 14.84 26.20
N GLN A 249 0.69 13.72 26.21
CA GLN A 249 0.27 12.99 27.41
C GLN A 249 1.18 11.79 27.68
N ILE A 250 2.47 12.06 27.93
CA ILE A 250 3.52 11.04 28.02
C ILE A 250 3.25 9.96 29.07
N GLU A 251 2.61 10.30 30.20
CA GLU A 251 2.25 9.30 31.21
C GLU A 251 1.16 8.33 30.73
N VAL A 252 0.18 8.84 29.99
CA VAL A 252 -0.89 7.99 29.42
C VAL A 252 -0.33 7.13 28.28
N ALA A 253 0.54 7.69 27.45
CA ALA A 253 1.30 6.90 26.46
C ALA A 253 2.09 5.79 27.16
N GLY A 254 2.81 6.11 28.24
CA GLY A 254 3.56 5.15 29.05
C GLY A 254 2.70 4.04 29.65
N TYR A 255 1.44 4.32 30.02
CA TYR A 255 0.49 3.30 30.44
C TYR A 255 0.20 2.29 29.31
N TRP A 256 -0.09 2.76 28.09
CA TRP A 256 -0.35 1.87 26.96
C TRP A 256 0.88 1.05 26.56
N GLN A 257 2.07 1.62 26.68
CA GLN A 257 3.32 0.89 26.50
C GLN A 257 3.47 -0.24 27.54
N GLU A 258 3.16 0.02 28.82
CA GLU A 258 3.21 -1.00 29.89
C GLU A 258 2.18 -2.11 29.68
N VAL A 259 0.95 -1.76 29.31
CA VAL A 259 -0.09 -2.73 28.94
C VAL A 259 0.42 -3.65 27.82
N SER A 260 1.02 -3.06 26.80
CA SER A 260 1.55 -3.79 25.63
C SER A 260 2.71 -4.71 25.99
N ARG A 261 3.54 -4.34 26.97
CA ARG A 261 4.68 -5.17 27.42
C ARG A 261 4.23 -6.51 28.00
N LYS A 262 3.00 -6.61 28.54
CA LYS A 262 2.45 -7.88 29.02
C LYS A 262 2.26 -8.89 27.88
N PHE A 263 1.81 -8.42 26.72
CA PHE A 263 1.67 -9.25 25.52
C PHE A 263 3.02 -9.58 24.88
N TYR A 264 4.01 -8.69 25.01
CA TYR A 264 5.39 -9.00 24.61
C TYR A 264 5.96 -10.20 25.39
N GLN A 265 5.73 -10.28 26.70
CA GLN A 265 6.27 -11.36 27.53
C GLN A 265 5.77 -12.76 27.09
N SER A 266 4.56 -12.84 26.55
CA SER A 266 4.01 -14.09 26.00
C SER A 266 4.35 -14.33 24.52
N ASN A 267 4.82 -13.30 23.79
CA ASN A 267 5.04 -13.32 22.34
C ASN A 267 6.40 -12.72 21.95
N SER A 268 7.45 -13.03 22.72
CA SER A 268 8.72 -12.29 22.65
C SER A 268 9.45 -12.38 21.32
N SER A 269 9.10 -13.35 20.48
CA SER A 269 9.61 -13.55 19.13
C SER A 269 8.91 -12.70 18.07
N SER A 270 7.72 -12.13 18.33
CA SER A 270 7.00 -11.33 17.34
C SER A 270 7.60 -9.92 17.23
N PRO A 271 7.92 -9.44 16.00
CA PRO A 271 8.45 -8.10 15.78
C PRO A 271 7.48 -7.00 16.21
N GLU A 272 6.16 -7.24 16.17
CA GLU A 272 5.08 -6.27 16.43
C GLU A 272 5.12 -5.62 17.82
N TRP A 273 5.80 -6.27 18.77
CA TRP A 273 5.86 -5.83 20.15
C TRP A 273 7.20 -5.19 20.53
N HIS A 274 8.16 -5.11 19.60
CA HIS A 274 9.52 -4.65 19.90
C HIS A 274 9.57 -3.17 20.34
N TRP A 275 8.63 -2.34 19.88
CA TRP A 275 8.51 -0.93 20.29
C TRP A 275 8.28 -0.75 21.80
N THR A 276 7.74 -1.77 22.49
CA THR A 276 7.45 -1.71 23.94
C THR A 276 8.70 -1.68 24.82
N LYS A 277 9.88 -1.99 24.23
CA LYS A 277 11.20 -1.95 24.88
C LYS A 277 11.83 -0.56 24.83
N LEU A 278 11.33 0.33 23.98
CA LEU A 278 11.89 1.67 23.81
C LEU A 278 11.56 2.57 25.00
N PRO A 279 12.38 3.62 25.25
CA PRO A 279 12.02 4.67 26.17
C PRO A 279 10.66 5.28 25.81
N LYS A 280 9.88 5.68 26.82
CA LYS A 280 8.53 6.26 26.63
C LYS A 280 8.55 7.49 25.70
N ASP A 281 9.60 8.28 25.78
CA ASP A 281 9.88 9.52 25.05
C ASP A 281 11.03 9.35 24.02
N GLY A 282 11.29 8.11 23.57
CA GLY A 282 12.36 7.81 22.61
C GLY A 282 12.24 8.58 21.30
N LEU A 283 13.35 8.72 20.57
CA LEU A 283 13.43 9.47 19.31
C LEU A 283 12.74 8.77 18.13
N PHE A 284 12.43 7.49 18.27
CA PHE A 284 11.81 6.64 17.26
C PHE A 284 10.85 5.66 17.93
N THR A 285 10.01 5.05 17.10
CA THR A 285 9.25 3.84 17.44
C THR A 285 9.59 2.73 16.45
N TYR A 286 9.28 1.47 16.80
CA TYR A 286 9.59 0.32 15.96
C TYR A 286 8.33 -0.26 15.34
N VAL A 287 8.29 -0.39 14.02
CA VAL A 287 7.19 -1.01 13.29
C VAL A 287 7.73 -2.17 12.45
N PRO A 288 7.09 -3.36 12.46
CA PRO A 288 7.45 -4.43 11.54
C PRO A 288 7.22 -4.01 10.10
N PHE A 289 8.08 -4.48 9.21
CA PHE A 289 7.98 -4.25 7.79
C PHE A 289 8.60 -5.43 7.04
N GLU A 290 7.95 -5.92 6.00
CA GLU A 290 8.43 -7.03 5.15
C GLU A 290 9.05 -8.23 5.91
N GLY A 291 8.20 -9.00 6.60
CA GLY A 291 8.62 -10.17 7.36
C GLY A 291 9.12 -9.79 8.75
N ASP A 292 10.33 -10.20 9.10
CA ASP A 292 10.92 -9.95 10.42
C ASP A 292 11.72 -8.64 10.51
N LEU A 293 11.80 -7.87 9.42
CA LEU A 293 12.48 -6.58 9.40
C LEU A 293 11.73 -5.58 10.30
N ILE A 294 12.49 -4.88 11.14
CA ILE A 294 11.96 -3.86 12.05
C ILE A 294 12.43 -2.51 11.56
N MET A 295 11.52 -1.60 11.23
CA MET A 295 11.85 -0.22 10.92
C MET A 295 11.80 0.66 12.17
N ALA A 296 12.83 1.47 12.37
CA ALA A 296 12.76 2.64 13.22
C ALA A 296 12.13 3.78 12.43
N VAL A 297 11.00 4.29 12.93
CA VAL A 297 10.24 5.38 12.30
C VAL A 297 9.95 6.48 13.32
N GLU A 298 9.48 7.61 12.84
CA GLU A 298 9.09 8.74 13.69
C GLU A 298 8.01 8.30 14.70
N PRO A 299 8.12 8.66 15.99
CA PRO A 299 7.17 8.21 17.00
C PRO A 299 5.93 9.12 17.03
N SER A 300 5.27 9.29 15.88
CA SER A 300 4.10 10.15 15.71
C SER A 300 3.16 9.59 14.64
N LEU A 301 1.85 9.68 14.87
CA LEU A 301 0.85 9.37 13.83
C LEU A 301 0.74 10.48 12.78
N ARG A 302 1.39 11.64 12.99
CA ARG A 302 1.48 12.70 11.96
C ARG A 302 2.40 12.34 10.80
N SER A 303 3.35 11.43 11.03
CA SER A 303 4.18 10.84 9.98
C SER A 303 3.31 9.88 9.16
N ILE A 304 3.15 10.14 7.85
CA ILE A 304 2.40 9.23 6.98
C ILE A 304 3.02 7.85 7.04
N VAL A 305 4.36 7.74 6.96
CA VAL A 305 5.03 6.43 6.99
C VAL A 305 4.67 5.62 8.22
N THR A 306 4.73 6.25 9.40
CA THR A 306 4.41 5.59 10.67
C THR A 306 2.95 5.12 10.69
N SER A 307 2.04 5.99 10.27
CA SER A 307 0.62 5.68 10.20
C SER A 307 0.32 4.55 9.22
N VAL A 308 0.90 4.58 8.02
CA VAL A 308 0.68 3.54 7.00
C VAL A 308 1.17 2.18 7.51
N LEU A 309 2.39 2.12 8.05
CA LEU A 309 2.96 0.86 8.48
C LEU A 309 2.20 0.26 9.67
N ILE A 310 1.57 1.09 10.52
CA ILE A 310 0.70 0.59 11.59
C ILE A 310 -0.66 0.14 11.03
N THR A 311 -1.28 0.89 10.10
CA THR A 311 -2.61 0.55 9.59
C THR A 311 -2.59 -0.63 8.62
N GLU A 312 -1.66 -0.60 7.66
CA GLU A 312 -1.58 -1.56 6.55
C GLU A 312 -0.59 -2.70 6.81
N GLN A 313 0.32 -2.55 7.78
CA GLN A 313 1.39 -3.53 8.06
C GLN A 313 2.32 -3.79 6.87
N ASP A 314 2.24 -2.97 5.83
CA ASP A 314 3.10 -2.94 4.66
C ASP A 314 3.03 -1.55 4.01
N TRP A 315 3.85 -1.30 2.99
CA TRP A 315 3.79 -0.08 2.21
C TRP A 315 2.66 -0.14 1.17
N PHE A 316 1.98 0.99 1.01
CA PHE A 316 0.78 1.08 0.17
C PHE A 316 1.08 1.31 -1.31
N GLU A 317 2.26 1.77 -1.71
CA GLU A 317 2.51 2.04 -3.12
C GLU A 317 2.59 0.74 -3.93
N LYS A 318 1.90 0.70 -5.07
CA LYS A 318 1.85 -0.48 -5.94
C LYS A 318 3.23 -0.82 -6.51
N GLU A 319 4.09 0.16 -6.73
CA GLU A 319 5.46 0.02 -7.24
C GLU A 319 6.38 -0.73 -6.26
N MET A 320 6.01 -0.84 -4.98
CA MET A 320 6.76 -1.62 -3.99
C MET A 320 6.85 -3.11 -4.38
N GLU A 321 5.82 -3.66 -5.03
CA GLU A 321 5.88 -5.03 -5.54
C GLU A 321 6.90 -5.15 -6.68
N PHE A 322 6.88 -4.22 -7.64
CA PHE A 322 7.89 -4.17 -8.71
C PHE A 322 9.31 -4.02 -8.15
N TRP A 323 9.49 -3.14 -7.17
CA TRP A 323 10.76 -2.92 -6.47
C TRP A 323 11.29 -4.22 -5.86
N ARG A 324 10.46 -4.91 -5.07
CA ARG A 324 10.80 -6.19 -4.43
C ARG A 324 11.13 -7.30 -5.43
N ASN A 325 10.39 -7.36 -6.54
CA ASN A 325 10.56 -8.41 -7.55
C ASN A 325 11.77 -8.15 -8.44
N SER A 326 12.15 -6.89 -8.65
CA SER A 326 13.24 -6.51 -9.55
C SER A 326 14.61 -6.52 -8.89
N ILE A 327 14.68 -6.24 -7.59
CA ILE A 327 15.96 -6.24 -6.85
C ILE A 327 16.42 -7.67 -6.57
N LYS A 328 17.66 -7.96 -6.94
CA LYS A 328 18.29 -9.28 -6.80
C LYS A 328 19.49 -9.23 -5.85
N PRO A 329 19.89 -10.37 -5.25
CA PRO A 329 21.10 -10.45 -4.43
C PRO A 329 22.33 -9.92 -5.17
N GLY A 330 23.17 -9.16 -4.47
CA GLY A 330 24.40 -8.58 -5.02
C GLY A 330 24.23 -7.26 -5.78
N MET A 331 23.00 -6.78 -6.00
CA MET A 331 22.79 -5.50 -6.70
C MET A 331 23.24 -4.29 -5.87
N THR A 332 23.55 -3.20 -6.58
CA THR A 332 23.76 -1.88 -5.98
C THR A 332 22.56 -0.97 -6.25
N VAL A 333 21.96 -0.47 -5.18
CA VAL A 333 20.75 0.37 -5.21
C VAL A 333 21.06 1.74 -4.60
N ILE A 334 20.61 2.81 -5.23
CA ILE A 334 20.61 4.16 -4.65
C ILE A 334 19.15 4.58 -4.42
N ASP A 335 18.84 5.03 -3.21
CA ASP A 335 17.53 5.54 -2.80
C ASP A 335 17.67 7.02 -2.46
N VAL A 336 17.23 7.91 -3.35
CA VAL A 336 17.24 9.36 -3.14
C VAL A 336 15.90 9.81 -2.56
N GLY A 337 15.98 10.55 -1.46
CA GLY A 337 14.83 10.84 -0.61
C GLY A 337 14.42 9.58 0.14
N ALA A 338 15.39 8.95 0.81
CA ALA A 338 15.17 7.69 1.48
C ALA A 338 14.15 7.80 2.65
N ASN A 339 13.90 9.01 3.16
CA ASN A 339 13.05 9.27 4.33
C ASN A 339 13.46 8.32 5.48
N VAL A 340 12.53 7.63 6.14
CA VAL A 340 12.83 6.63 7.19
C VAL A 340 13.21 5.25 6.62
N GLY A 341 13.26 5.09 5.29
CA GLY A 341 13.91 3.96 4.62
C GLY A 341 13.01 2.83 4.16
N VAL A 342 11.73 3.06 3.87
CA VAL A 342 10.82 2.02 3.37
C VAL A 342 11.42 1.29 2.14
N TYR A 343 11.83 2.05 1.12
CA TYR A 343 12.47 1.50 -0.08
C TYR A 343 13.89 1.00 0.18
N THR A 344 14.69 1.79 0.91
CA THR A 344 16.05 1.44 1.36
C THR A 344 16.11 0.05 2.01
N PHE A 345 15.26 -0.25 2.99
CA PHE A 345 15.34 -1.50 3.74
C PHE A 345 14.65 -2.67 3.06
N SER A 346 13.62 -2.41 2.26
CA SER A 346 13.10 -3.39 1.29
C SER A 346 14.22 -3.84 0.33
N ALA A 347 14.99 -2.89 -0.22
CA ALA A 347 16.16 -3.20 -1.05
C ALA A 347 17.25 -3.93 -0.25
N ALA A 348 17.58 -3.46 0.95
CA ALA A 348 18.62 -4.05 1.80
C ALA A 348 18.36 -5.53 2.07
N LEU A 349 17.10 -5.90 2.33
CA LEU A 349 16.68 -7.28 2.55
C LEU A 349 16.92 -8.16 1.32
N LYS A 350 16.68 -7.64 0.10
CA LYS A 350 16.82 -8.39 -1.16
C LYS A 350 18.26 -8.46 -1.68
N VAL A 351 19.01 -7.37 -1.63
CA VAL A 351 20.39 -7.35 -2.14
C VAL A 351 21.34 -8.19 -1.27
N GLY A 352 21.05 -8.27 0.03
CA GLY A 352 21.85 -9.01 1.00
C GLY A 352 23.29 -8.49 1.12
N SER A 353 24.10 -9.18 1.92
CA SER A 353 25.45 -8.73 2.30
C SER A 353 26.48 -8.69 1.17
N GLN A 354 26.12 -9.16 -0.02
CA GLN A 354 26.98 -9.09 -1.22
C GLN A 354 26.62 -7.89 -2.12
N GLY A 355 25.51 -7.21 -1.84
CA GLY A 355 25.12 -6.00 -2.54
C GLY A 355 25.44 -4.75 -1.75
N ARG A 356 24.84 -3.63 -2.17
CA ARG A 356 24.99 -2.34 -1.50
C ARG A 356 23.75 -1.49 -1.67
N VAL A 357 23.36 -0.75 -0.63
CA VAL A 357 22.29 0.25 -0.70
C VAL A 357 22.84 1.58 -0.21
N LEU A 358 22.69 2.64 -0.99
CA LEU A 358 23.02 4.01 -0.58
C LEU A 358 21.70 4.75 -0.33
N ALA A 359 21.44 5.10 0.92
CA ALA A 359 20.26 5.85 1.32
C ALA A 359 20.64 7.33 1.42
N VAL A 360 20.18 8.15 0.48
CA VAL A 360 20.44 9.59 0.42
C VAL A 360 19.26 10.33 1.02
N GLU A 361 19.50 10.98 2.16
CA GLU A 361 18.45 11.65 2.94
C GLU A 361 19.00 12.93 3.59
N PRO A 362 18.41 14.10 3.31
CA PRO A 362 18.87 15.35 3.90
C PRO A 362 18.37 15.61 5.32
N PHE A 363 17.17 15.17 5.70
CA PHE A 363 16.57 15.53 6.98
C PHE A 363 17.21 14.76 8.14
N SER A 364 17.73 15.49 9.13
CA SER A 364 18.45 14.89 10.25
C SER A 364 17.61 13.87 11.05
N GLY A 365 16.28 14.07 11.13
CA GLY A 365 15.35 13.15 11.78
C GLY A 365 15.27 11.79 11.09
N CYS A 366 15.10 11.80 9.77
CA CYS A 366 15.06 10.61 8.93
C CYS A 366 16.42 9.89 8.91
N VAL A 367 17.53 10.63 8.82
CA VAL A 367 18.89 10.05 8.91
C VAL A 367 19.07 9.23 10.20
N ARG A 368 18.59 9.72 11.36
CA ARG A 368 18.64 8.97 12.62
C ARG A 368 17.82 7.67 12.55
N CYS A 369 16.65 7.71 11.92
CA CYS A 369 15.80 6.54 11.73
C CYS A 369 16.45 5.50 10.81
N LEU A 370 17.06 5.94 9.70
CA LEU A 370 17.81 5.07 8.78
C LEU A 370 19.00 4.39 9.48
N GLN A 371 19.79 5.16 10.24
CA GLN A 371 20.93 4.64 10.98
C GLN A 371 20.50 3.62 12.03
N GLU A 372 19.42 3.92 12.77
CA GLU A 372 18.89 3.01 13.78
C GLU A 372 18.34 1.72 13.16
N THR A 373 17.60 1.82 12.06
CA THR A 373 17.06 0.67 11.33
C THR A 373 18.19 -0.22 10.80
N SER A 374 19.22 0.38 10.21
CA SER A 374 20.42 -0.35 9.77
C SER A 374 21.10 -1.09 10.93
N ARG A 375 21.19 -0.43 12.10
CA ARG A 375 21.81 -0.99 13.30
C ARG A 375 21.04 -2.16 13.89
N ILE A 376 19.72 -2.04 14.06
CA ILE A 376 18.89 -3.09 14.70
C ILE A 376 18.74 -4.32 13.82
N ASN A 377 18.74 -4.17 12.49
CA ASN A 377 18.68 -5.28 11.53
C ASN A 377 20.06 -5.77 11.07
N GLN A 378 21.14 -5.14 11.53
CA GLN A 378 22.53 -5.51 11.19
C GLN A 378 22.85 -5.42 9.69
N PHE A 379 22.26 -4.45 8.99
CA PHE A 379 22.50 -4.22 7.57
C PHE A 379 23.78 -3.42 7.35
N SER A 380 24.93 -4.09 7.44
CA SER A 380 26.25 -3.49 7.22
C SER A 380 26.51 -3.04 5.76
N TRP A 381 25.64 -3.44 4.83
CA TRP A 381 25.70 -3.07 3.41
C TRP A 381 24.81 -1.86 3.05
N VAL A 382 24.15 -1.25 4.03
CA VAL A 382 23.42 0.01 3.85
C VAL A 382 24.32 1.17 4.26
N ASN A 383 24.49 2.17 3.39
CA ASN A 383 25.22 3.39 3.67
C ASN A 383 24.28 4.60 3.86
N VAL A 384 24.46 5.20 5.03
CA VAL A 384 23.97 6.47 5.58
C VAL A 384 24.36 7.77 4.87
N CYS A 385 23.88 8.11 3.67
CA CYS A 385 24.33 9.32 2.97
C CYS A 385 23.54 10.58 3.38
N ALA A 386 23.90 11.18 4.53
CA ALA A 386 23.27 12.39 5.05
C ALA A 386 23.53 13.62 4.15
N GLY A 387 22.51 14.05 3.39
CA GLY A 387 22.57 15.19 2.48
C GLY A 387 21.59 15.07 1.32
N ALA A 388 21.43 16.16 0.58
CA ALA A 388 20.57 16.22 -0.60
C ALA A 388 21.35 15.87 -1.88
N ALA A 389 20.79 14.99 -2.71
CA ALA A 389 21.27 14.84 -4.08
C ALA A 389 20.84 16.07 -4.91
N SER A 390 21.73 16.64 -5.71
CA SER A 390 21.46 17.83 -6.54
C SER A 390 22.36 17.86 -7.79
N ASP A 391 22.19 18.89 -8.59
CA ASP A 391 23.01 19.27 -9.74
C ASP A 391 24.43 19.78 -9.38
N ARG A 392 24.75 19.95 -8.09
CA ARG A 392 26.02 20.51 -7.60
C ARG A 392 26.38 20.04 -6.19
N ASN A 393 27.64 20.26 -5.82
CA ASN A 393 28.13 20.08 -4.45
C ASN A 393 28.06 21.41 -3.67
N GLY A 394 27.73 21.35 -2.38
CA GLY A 394 27.67 22.53 -1.52
C GLY A 394 26.74 22.37 -0.32
N THR A 395 26.02 23.44 0.02
CA THR A 395 25.03 23.48 1.09
C THR A 395 23.72 24.05 0.53
N VAL A 396 22.60 23.49 0.96
CA VAL A 396 21.25 23.99 0.66
C VAL A 396 20.42 24.11 1.94
N LYS A 397 19.29 24.80 1.85
CA LYS A 397 18.30 24.85 2.94
C LYS A 397 17.18 23.88 2.65
N LEU A 398 16.87 23.03 3.62
CA LEU A 398 15.74 22.11 3.58
C LEU A 398 14.59 22.72 4.40
N LEU A 399 13.48 23.03 3.75
CA LEU A 399 12.26 23.48 4.43
C LEU A 399 11.64 22.32 5.19
N LEU A 400 11.34 22.53 6.47
CA LEU A 400 10.76 21.53 7.34
C LEU A 400 9.23 21.66 7.43
N HIS A 401 8.54 20.56 7.20
CA HIS A 401 7.11 20.40 7.41
C HIS A 401 6.84 19.47 8.60
N PRO A 402 5.65 19.51 9.21
CA PRO A 402 5.29 18.58 10.29
C PRO A 402 5.33 17.10 9.88
N ALA A 403 5.17 16.84 8.59
CA ALA A 403 5.26 15.53 7.98
C ALA A 403 6.55 15.51 7.15
N SER A 404 7.48 14.63 7.50
CA SER A 404 8.87 14.67 7.01
C SER A 404 9.01 14.36 5.53
N GLU A 405 8.06 13.60 4.99
CA GLU A 405 7.88 13.33 3.57
C GLU A 405 7.72 14.61 2.76
N LEU A 406 7.08 15.66 3.28
CA LEU A 406 6.86 16.92 2.54
C LEU A 406 8.06 17.89 2.58
N ASN A 407 9.19 17.47 3.16
CA ASN A 407 10.36 18.34 3.29
C ASN A 407 11.00 18.57 1.91
N GLN A 408 11.22 19.83 1.55
CA GLN A 408 11.69 20.20 0.21
C GLN A 408 12.91 21.11 0.26
N VAL A 409 13.78 21.01 -0.75
CA VAL A 409 14.92 21.92 -0.92
C VAL A 409 14.42 23.27 -1.43
N ILE A 410 14.80 24.35 -0.75
CA ILE A 410 14.40 25.72 -1.13
C ILE A 410 15.61 26.59 -1.47
N SER A 411 15.38 27.63 -2.28
CA SER A 411 16.39 28.64 -2.58
C SER A 411 16.68 29.51 -1.35
N SER A 412 17.89 30.07 -1.28
CA SER A 412 18.28 30.98 -0.20
C SER A 412 17.33 32.18 -0.09
N ASP A 413 16.89 32.72 -1.23
CA ASP A 413 15.99 33.87 -1.31
C ASP A 413 14.60 33.55 -0.74
N ALA A 414 14.09 32.32 -0.96
CA ALA A 414 12.81 31.88 -0.40
C ALA A 414 12.84 31.77 1.13
N ALA A 415 14.02 31.54 1.71
CA ALA A 415 14.22 31.39 3.15
C ALA A 415 14.42 32.73 3.90
N GLU A 416 14.66 33.86 3.21
CA GLU A 416 15.06 35.13 3.85
C GLU A 416 14.03 35.68 4.85
N ASN A 417 12.74 35.34 4.67
CA ASN A 417 11.64 35.82 5.52
C ASN A 417 11.04 34.72 6.43
N MET A 418 11.67 33.55 6.51
CA MET A 418 11.18 32.44 7.32
C MET A 418 11.84 32.39 8.70
N PRO A 419 11.13 31.91 9.73
CA PRO A 419 11.73 31.60 11.04
C PRO A 419 12.94 30.66 10.91
N SER A 420 13.93 30.79 11.78
CA SER A 420 15.17 29.99 11.72
C SER A 420 14.96 28.50 11.99
N ASP A 421 13.87 28.14 12.66
CA ASP A 421 13.44 26.76 12.94
C ASP A 421 12.59 26.15 11.81
N ALA A 422 12.26 26.94 10.78
CA ALA A 422 11.53 26.44 9.62
C ALA A 422 12.41 25.66 8.63
N PHE A 423 13.74 25.71 8.75
CA PHE A 423 14.65 25.03 7.83
C PHE A 423 15.89 24.45 8.50
N GLU A 424 16.46 23.40 7.91
CA GLU A 424 17.79 22.86 8.23
C GLU A 424 18.79 23.21 7.12
N GLU A 425 20.02 23.60 7.49
CA GLU A 425 21.12 23.67 6.52
C GLU A 425 21.72 22.27 6.36
N VAL A 426 21.70 21.78 5.12
CA VAL A 426 22.12 20.42 4.78
C VAL A 426 23.17 20.44 3.67
N THR A 427 24.09 19.48 3.71
CA THR A 427 25.05 19.29 2.61
C THR A 427 24.29 18.84 1.36
N CYS A 428 24.69 19.31 0.19
CA CYS A 428 24.25 18.76 -1.09
C CYS A 428 25.43 18.27 -1.93
N PHE A 429 25.17 17.27 -2.77
CA PHE A 429 26.15 16.67 -3.67
C PHE A 429 25.52 16.11 -4.92
N THR A 430 26.33 15.96 -5.97
CA THR A 430 25.96 15.20 -7.18
C THR A 430 26.04 13.70 -6.90
N LEU A 431 25.14 12.89 -7.49
CA LEU A 431 25.24 11.43 -7.37
C LEU A 431 26.53 10.91 -8.01
N ASP A 432 27.02 11.56 -9.06
CA ASP A 432 28.32 11.25 -9.66
C ASP A 432 29.48 11.41 -8.65
N SER A 433 29.45 12.46 -7.83
CA SER A 433 30.47 12.65 -6.78
C SER A 433 30.34 11.65 -5.63
N LEU A 434 29.12 11.25 -5.29
CA LEU A 434 28.86 10.21 -4.29
C LEU A 434 29.38 8.85 -4.76
N ILE A 435 29.10 8.48 -6.02
CA ILE A 435 29.60 7.25 -6.65
C ILE A 435 31.13 7.19 -6.60
N GLU A 436 31.80 8.30 -6.92
CA GLU A 436 33.25 8.40 -6.89
C GLU A 436 33.80 8.25 -5.46
N GLN A 437 33.20 8.96 -4.49
CA GLN A 437 33.57 8.87 -3.07
C GLN A 437 33.42 7.45 -2.52
N GLU A 438 32.31 6.79 -2.83
CA GLU A 438 31.96 5.46 -2.32
C GLU A 438 32.60 4.31 -3.12
N ASN A 439 33.37 4.64 -4.16
CA ASN A 439 34.01 3.71 -5.09
C ASN A 439 33.00 2.71 -5.69
N ILE A 440 31.88 3.22 -6.20
CA ILE A 440 30.81 2.42 -6.79
C ILE A 440 31.15 2.11 -8.25
N GLU A 441 31.28 0.83 -8.57
CA GLU A 441 31.63 0.36 -9.93
C GLU A 441 30.40 0.08 -10.80
N LYS A 442 29.21 0.00 -10.19
CA LYS A 442 27.95 -0.27 -10.87
C LYS A 442 26.77 0.20 -10.03
N VAL A 443 25.73 0.71 -10.68
CA VAL A 443 24.40 0.95 -10.09
C VAL A 443 23.38 0.18 -10.90
N ASP A 444 22.61 -0.68 -10.24
CA ASP A 444 21.55 -1.48 -10.88
C ASP A 444 20.21 -0.77 -10.85
N PHE A 445 19.94 -0.05 -9.75
CA PHE A 445 18.67 0.59 -9.49
C PHE A 445 18.85 1.96 -8.83
N LEU A 446 18.06 2.95 -9.26
CA LEU A 446 18.02 4.30 -8.71
C LEU A 446 16.55 4.65 -8.40
N LYS A 447 16.22 4.90 -7.13
CA LYS A 447 14.98 5.58 -6.75
C LYS A 447 15.23 7.09 -6.63
N ILE A 448 14.30 7.91 -7.13
CA ILE A 448 14.32 9.37 -6.97
C ILE A 448 12.94 9.87 -6.52
N ASP A 449 12.91 10.43 -5.33
CA ASP A 449 11.71 10.95 -4.69
C ASP A 449 12.16 12.15 -3.87
N ALA A 450 12.31 13.29 -4.55
CA ALA A 450 13.05 14.42 -4.02
C ALA A 450 12.15 15.65 -3.87
N GLU A 451 10.84 15.43 -3.73
CA GLU A 451 9.81 16.44 -3.51
C GLU A 451 9.94 17.63 -4.49
N GLY A 452 10.09 17.32 -5.79
CA GLY A 452 10.17 18.30 -6.87
C GLY A 452 11.60 18.64 -7.31
N HIS A 453 12.60 18.02 -6.69
CA HIS A 453 14.02 18.21 -7.03
C HIS A 453 14.56 17.11 -7.96
N GLU A 454 13.70 16.27 -8.53
CA GLU A 454 14.08 15.09 -9.34
C GLU A 454 14.97 15.48 -10.54
N MET A 455 14.61 16.56 -11.23
CA MET A 455 15.35 17.02 -12.41
C MET A 455 16.78 17.43 -12.04
N ALA A 456 16.98 18.11 -10.92
CA ALA A 456 18.32 18.50 -10.46
C ALA A 456 19.16 17.28 -10.07
N VAL A 457 18.54 16.28 -9.42
CA VAL A 457 19.19 14.98 -9.15
C VAL A 457 19.67 14.34 -10.46
N LEU A 458 18.83 14.28 -11.49
CA LEU A 458 19.18 13.71 -12.79
C LEU A 458 20.31 14.48 -13.48
N VAL A 459 20.30 15.83 -13.44
CA VAL A 459 21.39 16.66 -13.97
C VAL A 459 22.72 16.37 -13.25
N GLY A 460 22.68 16.11 -11.95
CA GLY A 460 23.84 15.71 -11.14
C GLY A 460 24.25 14.24 -11.27
N SER A 461 23.65 13.48 -12.19
CA SER A 461 23.83 12.02 -12.34
C SER A 461 24.31 11.62 -13.74
N GLN A 462 25.01 12.49 -14.46
CA GLN A 462 25.34 12.25 -15.87
C GLN A 462 26.18 10.99 -16.08
N LYS A 463 27.25 10.79 -15.31
CA LYS A 463 28.08 9.58 -15.42
C LYS A 463 27.28 8.34 -15.01
N LEU A 464 26.55 8.42 -13.90
CA LEU A 464 25.65 7.35 -13.44
C LEU A 464 24.71 6.89 -14.57
N LEU A 465 23.99 7.83 -15.20
CA LEU A 465 22.99 7.55 -16.21
C LEU A 465 23.60 7.04 -17.53
N THR A 466 24.75 7.58 -17.94
CA THR A 466 25.39 7.22 -19.22
C THR A 466 26.29 5.99 -19.14
N GLN A 467 26.90 5.71 -17.98
CA GLN A 467 27.83 4.58 -17.81
C GLN A 467 27.14 3.34 -17.25
N PHE A 468 26.27 3.50 -16.24
CA PHE A 468 25.64 2.36 -15.55
C PHE A 468 24.26 2.04 -16.10
N ALA A 469 23.53 3.07 -16.57
CA ALA A 469 22.18 2.95 -17.09
C ALA A 469 21.28 2.06 -16.19
N PRO A 470 21.02 2.48 -14.93
CA PRO A 470 20.23 1.69 -14.00
C PRO A 470 18.75 1.66 -14.40
N VAL A 471 17.96 0.78 -13.79
CA VAL A 471 16.50 0.99 -13.73
C VAL A 471 16.23 2.18 -12.82
N ILE A 472 15.33 3.08 -13.22
CA ILE A 472 14.97 4.24 -12.41
C ILE A 472 13.51 4.11 -11.99
N LEU A 473 13.23 4.25 -10.70
CA LEU A 473 11.88 4.50 -10.17
C LEU A 473 11.86 5.95 -9.69
N TYR A 474 10.92 6.76 -10.14
CA TYR A 474 10.85 8.15 -9.68
C TYR A 474 9.42 8.63 -9.42
N GLU A 475 9.30 9.56 -8.48
CA GLU A 475 8.05 10.21 -8.12
C GLU A 475 7.68 11.30 -9.16
N ASN A 476 6.40 11.33 -9.52
CA ASN A 476 5.78 12.30 -10.38
C ASN A 476 4.82 13.17 -9.57
N ILE A 477 5.26 14.39 -9.27
CA ILE A 477 4.43 15.39 -8.62
C ILE A 477 3.53 16.03 -9.67
N SER A 478 2.24 15.69 -9.65
CA SER A 478 1.27 16.18 -10.62
C SER A 478 0.46 17.40 -10.14
N ASP A 479 0.61 17.86 -8.89
CA ASP A 479 -0.38 18.77 -8.26
C ASP A 479 0.08 20.21 -7.98
N SER A 480 1.23 20.66 -8.52
CA SER A 480 1.72 22.03 -8.26
C SER A 480 2.34 22.72 -9.48
N GLN A 481 1.52 23.17 -10.45
CA GLN A 481 1.89 24.11 -11.54
C GLN A 481 3.13 23.77 -12.42
N VAL A 482 3.88 22.72 -12.12
CA VAL A 482 5.05 22.19 -12.81
C VAL A 482 4.89 20.67 -12.75
N SER A 483 4.32 20.08 -13.80
CA SER A 483 4.39 18.63 -13.99
C SER A 483 5.86 18.22 -14.20
N ASN A 484 6.28 17.04 -13.73
CA ASN A 484 7.59 16.43 -14.04
C ASN A 484 7.77 16.03 -15.53
N ILE A 485 7.11 16.74 -16.46
CA ILE A 485 7.30 16.61 -17.91
C ILE A 485 8.77 16.79 -18.30
N GLU A 486 9.50 17.68 -17.62
CA GLU A 486 10.94 17.87 -17.90
C GLU A 486 11.74 16.60 -17.59
N VAL A 487 11.41 15.89 -16.51
CA VAL A 487 12.03 14.59 -16.16
C VAL A 487 11.73 13.56 -17.23
N GLU A 488 10.47 13.46 -17.66
CA GLU A 488 10.08 12.57 -18.75
C GLU A 488 10.89 12.85 -20.02
N GLN A 489 10.91 14.11 -20.46
CA GLN A 489 11.61 14.51 -21.68
C GLN A 489 13.10 14.23 -21.58
N TYR A 490 13.71 14.53 -20.44
CA TYR A 490 15.12 14.26 -20.21
C TYR A 490 15.46 12.77 -20.31
N LEU A 491 14.72 11.92 -19.60
CA LEU A 491 14.93 10.46 -19.59
C LEU A 491 14.75 9.86 -20.99
N ARG A 492 13.71 10.28 -21.72
CA ARG A 492 13.50 9.84 -23.12
C ARG A 492 14.66 10.27 -24.03
N ASN A 493 15.15 11.50 -23.88
CA ASN A 493 16.25 12.04 -24.69
C ASN A 493 17.57 11.28 -24.48
N ILE A 494 17.82 10.76 -23.27
CA ILE A 494 19.00 9.95 -22.97
C ILE A 494 18.77 8.44 -23.18
N GLY A 495 17.64 8.06 -23.78
CA GLY A 495 17.40 6.69 -24.23
C GLY A 495 16.70 5.78 -23.24
N TYR A 496 15.79 6.30 -22.42
CA TYR A 496 14.90 5.50 -21.57
C TYR A 496 13.48 5.42 -22.14
N LYS A 497 12.80 4.31 -21.85
CA LYS A 497 11.35 4.15 -21.99
C LYS A 497 10.70 4.24 -20.62
N LEU A 498 9.55 4.91 -20.54
CA LEU A 498 8.81 5.11 -19.30
C LEU A 498 7.61 4.16 -19.21
N PHE A 499 7.39 3.63 -18.02
CA PHE A 499 6.32 2.71 -17.71
C PHE A 499 5.67 3.07 -16.37
N TYR A 500 4.41 2.72 -16.19
CA TYR A 500 3.82 2.59 -14.86
C TYR A 500 3.54 1.11 -14.55
N TYR A 501 3.47 0.76 -13.27
CA TYR A 501 3.28 -0.61 -12.85
C TYR A 501 1.81 -0.93 -12.56
N GLN A 502 1.36 -2.11 -13.01
CA GLN A 502 0.04 -2.67 -12.73
C GLN A 502 0.21 -3.92 -11.85
N ALA A 503 -0.08 -3.80 -10.54
CA ALA A 503 0.27 -4.81 -9.53
C ALA A 503 -0.34 -6.19 -9.76
N TYR A 504 -1.66 -6.30 -9.92
CA TYR A 504 -2.28 -7.63 -10.00
C TYR A 504 -1.83 -8.46 -11.21
N THR A 505 -1.61 -7.81 -12.37
CA THR A 505 -1.08 -8.47 -13.58
C THR A 505 0.44 -8.51 -13.62
N GLN A 506 1.11 -7.79 -12.70
CA GLN A 506 2.55 -7.60 -12.62
C GLN A 506 3.17 -7.09 -13.92
N LYS A 507 2.48 -6.19 -14.63
CA LYS A 507 2.91 -5.67 -15.92
C LYS A 507 3.42 -4.23 -15.82
N LEU A 508 4.44 -3.94 -16.63
CA LEU A 508 4.85 -2.59 -16.95
C LEU A 508 4.06 -2.10 -18.16
N ILE A 509 3.26 -1.05 -17.99
CA ILE A 509 2.47 -0.45 -19.06
C ILE A 509 3.23 0.75 -19.60
N LEU A 510 3.50 0.74 -20.91
CA LEU A 510 4.25 1.78 -21.58
C LEU A 510 3.48 3.11 -21.55
N VAL A 511 4.15 4.18 -21.11
CA VAL A 511 3.63 5.55 -21.14
C VAL A 511 3.75 6.10 -22.55
N ASN A 512 2.62 6.33 -23.23
CA ASN A 512 2.57 6.76 -24.63
C ASN A 512 2.06 8.20 -24.80
N SER A 513 1.31 8.72 -23.83
CA SER A 513 0.72 10.06 -23.91
C SER A 513 0.95 10.86 -22.63
N THR A 514 0.76 12.18 -22.73
CA THR A 514 0.75 13.08 -21.58
C THR A 514 -0.45 12.87 -20.66
N SER A 515 -1.52 12.19 -21.11
CA SER A 515 -2.66 11.86 -20.22
C SER A 515 -2.28 10.77 -19.23
N ASP A 516 -1.51 9.76 -19.67
CA ASP A 516 -0.98 8.71 -18.80
C ASP A 516 -0.08 9.31 -17.71
N PHE A 517 0.58 10.43 -18.02
CA PHE A 517 1.50 11.13 -17.13
C PHE A 517 0.79 11.79 -15.92
N ASN A 518 -0.43 12.29 -16.11
CA ASN A 518 -1.12 13.09 -15.08
C ASN A 518 -1.84 12.25 -14.03
N GLU A 519 -2.01 10.95 -14.24
CA GLU A 519 -2.80 10.07 -13.36
C GLU A 519 -1.93 9.16 -12.47
N GLN A 520 -0.61 9.16 -12.65
CA GLN A 520 0.30 8.28 -11.94
C GLN A 520 1.27 9.08 -11.07
N LEU A 521 1.42 8.64 -9.82
CA LEU A 521 2.36 9.23 -8.87
C LEU A 521 3.79 8.73 -9.07
N ASN A 522 4.00 7.57 -9.69
CA ASN A 522 5.32 6.97 -9.82
C ASN A 522 5.52 6.40 -11.23
N PHE A 523 6.73 6.55 -11.76
CA PHE A 523 7.13 5.98 -13.05
C PHE A 523 8.41 5.18 -12.95
N ILE A 524 8.50 4.18 -13.82
CA ILE A 524 9.65 3.30 -13.98
C ILE A 524 10.27 3.60 -15.34
N ALA A 525 11.53 4.04 -15.34
CA ALA A 525 12.31 4.24 -16.55
C ALA A 525 13.26 3.05 -16.76
N LEU A 526 13.15 2.42 -17.93
CA LEU A 526 14.05 1.35 -18.37
C LEU A 526 14.95 1.84 -19.51
N PRO A 527 16.28 1.60 -19.44
CA PRO A 527 17.20 1.98 -20.52
C PRO A 527 16.98 1.11 -21.76
N LEU A 528 17.00 1.71 -22.95
CA LEU A 528 16.78 1.01 -24.23
C LEU A 528 17.79 -0.11 -24.54
N GLN A 529 18.94 -0.13 -23.86
CA GLN A 529 20.03 -1.07 -24.13
C GLN A 529 19.93 -2.38 -23.33
N LYS A 530 18.90 -2.54 -22.47
CA LYS A 530 18.66 -3.77 -21.72
C LYS A 530 17.27 -4.31 -22.09
N ASP A 531 17.22 -5.51 -22.68
CA ASP A 531 15.97 -6.23 -22.86
C ASP A 531 15.53 -6.76 -21.48
N TYR A 532 14.35 -6.35 -21.04
CA TYR A 532 13.68 -6.86 -19.84
C TYR A 532 12.43 -7.61 -20.34
N ASP A 533 12.59 -8.91 -20.58
CA ASP A 533 11.51 -9.83 -20.95
C ASP A 533 10.70 -10.30 -19.72
#